data_AF-A0A327XN16-F1
#
_entry.id   AF-A0A327XN16-F1
#
_cell.length_a   1.000
_cell.length_b   1.000
_cell.length_c   1.000
_cell.angle_alpha   90.00
_cell.angle_beta   90.00
_cell.angle_gamma   90.00
#
_symmetry.space_group_name_H-M   'P 1'
#
loop_
_entity.id
_entity.type
_entity.pdbx_description
1 polymer ?
#
loop_
_entity_poly.entity_id
_entity_poly.type
_entity_poly.pdbx_seq_one_letter_code
_entity_poly.pdbx_strand_id
1 'polypeptide(L)' 'MSEGTFYNWRAKFGGMTVSEAKRLKALEDENAKLWKLLAEQMLDLAAIKELVSTKG' A
#
# COMPACT_ATOMS: atom_id res chain seq x y z
N MET A 1 22.48 6.34 13.18
CA MET A 1 21.58 7.20 12.36
C MET A 1 22.34 8.47 12.04
N SER A 2 22.47 8.87 10.77
CA SER A 2 23.17 10.12 10.43
C SER A 2 22.30 11.33 10.78
N GLU A 3 22.92 12.49 11.00
CA GLU A 3 22.19 13.74 11.30
C GLU A 3 21.17 14.09 10.20
N GLY A 4 21.49 13.81 8.93
CA GLY A 4 20.57 13.99 7.81
C GLY A 4 19.35 13.06 7.88
N THR A 5 19.52 11.80 8.29
CA THR A 5 18.39 10.89 8.50
C THR A 5 17.48 11.38 9.64
N PHE A 6 18.07 11.90 10.72
CA PHE A 6 17.31 12.43 11.86
C PHE A 6 16.52 13.70 11.50
N TYR A 7 17.14 14.65 10.79
CA TYR A 7 16.47 15.89 10.35
C TYR A 7 15.33 15.61 9.38
N ASN A 8 15.52 14.72 8.42
CA ASN A 8 14.47 14.32 7.48
C ASN A 8 13.28 13.66 8.19
N TRP A 9 13.56 12.83 9.19
CA TRP A 9 12.52 12.17 10.00
C TRP A 9 11.75 13.20 10.85
N ARG A 10 12.46 14.14 11.48
CA ARG A 10 11.84 15.24 12.25
C ARG A 10 11.06 16.21 11.36
N ALA A 11 11.52 16.52 10.16
CA ALA A 11 10.77 17.38 9.24
C ALA A 11 9.45 16.72 8.78
N LYS A 12 9.47 15.39 8.56
CA LYS A 12 8.31 14.64 8.09
C LYS A 12 7.33 14.26 9.20
N PHE A 13 7.82 14.00 10.41
CA PHE A 13 7.03 13.43 11.51
C PHE A 13 7.15 14.19 12.84
N GLY A 14 7.98 15.23 12.94
CA GLY A 14 8.31 15.90 14.21
C GLY A 14 7.18 16.72 14.83
N GLY A 15 6.12 17.03 14.06
CA GLY A 15 4.87 17.59 14.57
C GLY A 15 3.75 16.55 14.77
N MET A 16 4.01 15.29 14.44
CA MET A 16 3.04 14.21 14.48
C MET A 16 3.06 13.54 15.86
N THR A 17 1.89 13.42 16.48
CA THR A 17 1.75 12.65 17.71
C THR A 17 2.03 11.17 17.44
N VAL A 18 2.47 10.43 18.48
CA VAL A 18 2.70 8.98 18.37
C VAL A 18 1.43 8.23 17.89
N SER A 19 0.24 8.71 18.25
CA SER A 19 -1.04 8.20 17.77
C SER A 19 -1.24 8.39 16.27
N GLU A 20 -0.91 9.58 15.75
CA GLU A 20 -1.04 9.86 14.31
C GLU A 20 -0.03 9.05 13.49
N ALA A 21 1.20 8.88 13.99
CA ALA A 21 2.21 8.05 13.32
C ALA A 21 1.79 6.57 13.27
N LYS A 22 1.21 6.05 14.35
CA LYS A 22 0.65 4.68 14.38
C LYS A 22 -0.52 4.52 13.40
N ARG A 23 -1.42 5.51 13.34
CA ARG A 23 -2.55 5.50 12.40
C ARG A 23 -2.08 5.55 10.96
N LEU A 24 -1.09 6.39 10.65
CA LEU A 24 -0.52 6.49 9.31
C LEU A 24 0.07 5.15 8.87
N LYS A 25 0.87 4.50 9.73
CA LYS A 25 1.44 3.19 9.42
C LYS A 25 0.36 2.12 9.17
N ALA A 26 -0.70 2.11 9.98
CA ALA A 26 -1.81 1.18 9.78
C ALA A 26 -2.52 1.38 8.44
N LEU A 27 -2.72 2.64 8.04
CA LEU A 27 -3.30 2.99 6.73
C LEU A 27 -2.37 2.60 5.57
N GLU A 28 -1.07 2.81 5.69
CA GLU A 28 -0.09 2.39 4.69
C GLU A 28 -0.09 0.86 4.52
N ASP A 29 -0.13 0.11 5.62
CA ASP A 29 -0.18 -1.35 5.63
C ASP A 29 -1.51 -1.87 5.02
N GLU A 30 -2.63 -1.22 5.32
CA GLU A 30 -3.94 -1.56 4.74
C GLU A 30 -3.98 -1.28 3.24
N ASN A 31 -3.48 -0.12 2.81
CA ASN A 31 -3.43 0.25 1.41
C ASN A 31 -2.58 -0.76 0.61
N ALA A 32 -1.45 -1.20 1.15
CA ALA A 32 -0.62 -2.24 0.52
C ALA A 32 -1.36 -3.57 0.36
N LYS A 33 -2.17 -3.98 1.35
CA LYS A 33 -3.01 -5.19 1.26
C LYS A 33 -4.10 -5.04 0.20
N LEU A 34 -4.75 -3.88 0.14
CA LEU A 34 -5.79 -3.60 -0.85
C LEU A 34 -5.23 -3.64 -2.28
N TRP A 35 -4.06 -3.05 -2.52
CA TRP A 35 -3.39 -3.13 -3.82
C TRP A 35 -3.09 -4.55 -4.24
N LYS A 36 -2.62 -5.40 -3.31
CA LYS A 36 -2.36 -6.81 -3.58
C LYS A 36 -3.65 -7.55 -3.97
N LEU A 37 -4.71 -7.39 -3.19
CA LEU A 37 -6.01 -8.04 -3.46
C LEU A 37 -6.59 -7.59 -4.80
N LEU A 38 -6.49 -6.30 -5.12
CA LEU A 38 -6.95 -5.77 -6.40
C LEU A 38 -6.18 -6.40 -7.57
N ALA A 39 -4.85 -6.51 -7.46
CA ALA A 39 -4.03 -7.15 -8.49
C ALA A 39 -4.41 -8.62 -8.70
N GLU A 40 -4.61 -9.37 -7.61
CA GLU A 40 -5.08 -10.77 -7.66
C GLU A 40 -6.44 -10.87 -8.37
N GLN A 41 -7.42 -10.04 -7.99
CA GLN A 41 -8.72 -10.02 -8.64
C GLN A 41 -8.66 -9.64 -10.13
N MET A 42 -7.79 -8.71 -10.50
CA MET A 42 -7.60 -8.33 -11.91
C MET A 42 -7.02 -9.47 -12.73
N LEU A 43 -6.09 -10.26 -12.16
CA LEU A 43 -5.55 -11.46 -12.80
C LEU A 43 -6.64 -12.53 -13.00
N ASP A 44 -7.44 -12.80 -11.98
CA ASP A 44 -8.55 -13.76 -12.08
C ASP A 44 -9.56 -13.34 -13.15
N LEU A 45 -9.93 -12.05 -13.18
CA LEU A 45 -10.83 -11.50 -14.20
C LEU A 45 -10.25 -11.62 -15.62
N ALA A 46 -8.95 -11.44 -15.79
CA ALA A 46 -8.29 -11.61 -17.07
C ALA A 46 -8.34 -13.08 -17.53
N ALA A 47 -8.01 -14.02 -16.65
CA ALA A 47 -8.07 -15.44 -16.93
C ALA A 47 -9.49 -15.92 -17.28
N ILE A 48 -10.50 -15.45 -16.54
CA ILE A 48 -11.91 -15.77 -16.83
C ILE A 48 -12.32 -15.25 -18.20
N LYS A 49 -11.95 -14.00 -18.53
CA LYS A 49 -12.25 -13.42 -19.85
C LYS A 49 -11.62 -14.23 -20.98
N GLU A 50 -10.36 -14.63 -20.83
CA GLU A 50 -9.67 -15.46 -21.83
C GLU A 50 -10.36 -16.82 -22.03
N LEU A 51 -10.75 -17.49 -20.95
CA LEU A 51 -11.48 -18.76 -21.01
C LEU A 51 -12.86 -18.64 -21.67
N VAL A 52 -13.54 -17.51 -21.47
CA VAL A 52 -14.83 -17.24 -22.14
C VAL A 52 -14.62 -16.95 -23.62
N SER A 53 -13.60 -16.15 -23.96
CA SER A 53 -13.28 -15.80 -25.35
C SER A 53 -12.78 -16.98 -26.19
N THR A 54 -12.18 -17.99 -25.59
CA THR A 54 -11.66 -19.18 -26.29
C THR A 54 -12.70 -20.27 -26.54
N LYS A 55 -13.90 -20.18 -25.94
CA LYS A 55 -15.00 -21.15 -26.12
C LYS A 55 -16.07 -20.70 -27.14
N GLY A 56 -15.86 -19.56 -27.81
CA GLY A 56 -16.74 -19.01 -28.86
C GLY A 56 -16.22 -19.28 -30.26
#